data_AF-A0A950I4C7-F1
#
_entry.id   AF-A0A950I4C7-F1
#
_cell.length_a   1.000
_cell.length_b   1.000
_cell.length_c   1.000
_cell.angle_alpha   90.00
_cell.angle_beta   90.00
_cell.angle_gamma   90.00
#
_symmetry.space_group_name_H-M   'P 1'
#
loop_
_entity.id
_entity.type
_entity.pdbx_description
1 polymer ?
#
loop_
_entity_poly.entity_id
_entity_poly.type
_entity_poly.pdbx_seq_one_letter_code
_entity_poly.pdbx_strand_id
1 'polypeptide(L)'
;WLDMARERIAFQGLPSRICWLGLGERHLAGLAFNEMVKNGELKAPIVIGRDHLDTGSVASPNRETEGMRDGTDAVSDWPLLNALLNTAGGASWVSLHHGGGVGMGYSQHAGMVIVADGSEAAAKRLARVLVNDSGSGVMRHADAGYEQAIACAKRNNLNLPMIK
;
A
#
# COMPACT_ATOMS: atom_id res chain seq x y z
N TRP A 1 14.52 4.89 12.78
CA TRP A 1 13.73 3.63 12.84
C TRP A 1 14.56 2.41 12.47
N LEU A 2 15.20 2.39 11.29
CA LEU A 2 15.94 1.21 10.81
C LEU A 2 17.05 0.73 11.75
N ASP A 3 17.80 1.64 12.40
CA ASP A 3 18.84 1.27 13.37
C ASP A 3 18.27 0.48 14.56
N MET A 4 17.21 1.01 15.18
CA MET A 4 16.51 0.28 16.25
C MET A 4 15.97 -1.06 15.77
N ALA A 5 15.40 -1.12 14.57
CA ALA A 5 14.88 -2.36 14.02
C ALA A 5 15.99 -3.40 13.77
N ARG A 6 17.21 -2.95 13.46
CA ARG A 6 18.39 -3.81 13.33
C ARG A 6 18.90 -4.30 14.68
N GLU A 7 18.93 -3.42 15.68
CA GLU A 7 19.45 -3.72 17.02
C GLU A 7 18.48 -4.56 17.86
N ARG A 8 17.18 -4.40 17.66
CA ARG A 8 16.15 -4.86 18.61
C ARG A 8 15.22 -5.95 18.07
N ILE A 9 15.20 -6.19 16.76
CA ILE A 9 14.27 -7.17 16.15
C ILE A 9 15.06 -8.31 15.54
N ALA A 10 14.95 -9.50 16.15
CA ALA A 10 15.45 -10.74 15.58
C ALA A 10 14.55 -11.19 14.43
N PHE A 11 15.14 -11.79 13.39
CA PHE A 11 14.38 -12.33 12.26
C PHE A 11 13.60 -13.60 12.65
N GLN A 12 12.47 -13.81 11.99
CA GLN A 12 11.66 -15.02 12.08
C GLN A 12 11.37 -15.52 10.67
N GLY A 13 11.87 -16.71 10.31
CA GLY A 13 11.75 -17.25 8.95
C GLY A 13 12.64 -16.51 7.95
N LEU A 14 12.09 -16.18 6.76
CA LEU A 14 12.80 -15.35 5.78
C LEU A 14 13.08 -13.94 6.38
N PRO A 15 14.34 -13.45 6.34
CA PRO A 15 14.65 -12.11 6.84
C PRO A 15 13.76 -11.05 6.18
N SER A 16 12.92 -10.42 7.00
CA SER A 16 11.92 -9.44 6.58
C SER A 16 12.13 -8.11 7.30
N ARG A 17 11.70 -7.00 6.70
CA ARG A 17 11.79 -5.67 7.31
C ARG A 17 10.51 -4.89 7.14
N ILE A 18 10.00 -4.34 8.25
CA ILE A 18 8.94 -3.32 8.24
C ILE A 18 9.58 -1.94 8.19
N CYS A 19 9.12 -1.13 7.24
CA CYS A 19 9.44 0.29 7.14
C CYS A 19 8.22 1.02 6.58
N TRP A 20 7.70 1.97 7.33
CA TRP A 20 6.57 2.78 6.88
C TRP A 20 7.07 3.81 5.87
N LEU A 21 6.56 3.71 4.65
CA LEU A 21 6.85 4.60 3.53
C LEU A 21 5.52 5.07 2.93
N GLY A 22 5.44 6.37 2.62
CA GLY A 22 4.25 7.00 2.05
C GLY A 22 4.18 6.94 0.53
N LEU A 23 3.14 7.57 -0.01
CA LEU A 23 3.06 7.89 -1.44
C LEU A 23 4.27 8.75 -1.83
N GLY A 24 4.91 8.40 -2.94
CA GLY A 24 6.15 9.03 -3.37
C GLY A 24 7.40 8.30 -2.90
N GLU A 25 7.33 7.52 -1.81
CA GLU A 25 8.49 6.82 -1.24
C GLU A 25 8.50 5.32 -1.58
N ARG A 26 7.32 4.67 -1.53
CA ARG A 26 7.20 3.21 -1.78
C ARG A 26 7.77 2.80 -3.13
N HIS A 27 7.40 3.51 -4.20
CA HIS A 27 7.84 3.18 -5.55
C HIS A 27 9.34 3.41 -5.76
N LEU A 28 9.92 4.47 -5.15
CA LEU A 28 11.36 4.71 -5.19
C LEU A 28 12.13 3.57 -4.51
N ALA A 29 11.70 3.16 -3.32
CA ALA A 29 12.30 2.03 -2.61
C ALA A 29 12.16 0.73 -3.41
N GLY A 30 10.96 0.43 -3.94
CA GLY A 30 10.74 -0.78 -4.72
C GLY A 30 11.57 -0.84 -6.01
N LEU A 31 11.73 0.28 -6.71
CA LEU A 31 12.59 0.37 -7.89
C LEU A 31 14.08 0.22 -7.52
N ALA A 32 14.53 0.84 -6.43
CA ALA A 32 15.89 0.68 -5.93
C ALA A 32 16.19 -0.78 -5.56
N PHE A 33 15.27 -1.45 -4.87
CA PHE A 33 15.42 -2.87 -4.55
C PHE A 33 15.47 -3.75 -5.79
N ASN A 34 14.63 -3.47 -6.79
CA ASN A 34 14.68 -4.20 -8.06
C ASN A 34 16.02 -4.02 -8.77
N GLU A 35 16.60 -2.82 -8.74
CA GLU A 35 17.94 -2.57 -9.29
C GLU A 35 19.03 -3.33 -8.51
N MET A 36 18.94 -3.38 -7.17
CA MET A 36 19.86 -4.17 -6.34
C MET A 36 19.77 -5.67 -6.62
N VAL A 37 18.58 -6.19 -6.97
CA VAL A 37 18.43 -7.59 -7.43
C VAL A 37 19.08 -7.77 -8.80
N LYS A 38 18.84 -6.82 -9.72
CA LYS A 38 19.38 -6.84 -11.09
C LYS A 38 20.92 -6.82 -11.11
N ASN A 39 21.54 -6.00 -10.27
CA ASN A 39 22.99 -5.83 -10.22
C ASN A 39 23.72 -6.85 -9.31
N GLY A 40 22.96 -7.69 -8.57
CA GLY A 40 23.50 -8.73 -7.71
C GLY A 40 23.90 -8.29 -6.31
N GLU A 41 23.66 -7.03 -5.91
CA GLU A 41 23.83 -6.57 -4.52
C GLU A 41 22.89 -7.35 -3.58
N LEU A 42 21.65 -7.58 -4.01
CA LEU A 42 20.75 -8.55 -3.38
C LEU A 42 20.89 -9.92 -4.06
N LYS A 43 21.09 -10.95 -3.26
CA LYS A 43 21.42 -12.31 -3.72
C LYS A 43 20.26 -13.04 -4.43
N ALA A 44 19.03 -12.56 -4.29
CA ALA A 44 17.83 -13.18 -4.83
C ALA A 44 16.70 -12.13 -4.94
N PRO A 45 15.64 -12.42 -5.75
CA PRO A 45 14.43 -11.61 -5.76
C PRO A 45 13.84 -11.39 -4.37
N ILE A 46 13.17 -10.26 -4.18
CA ILE A 46 12.47 -9.94 -2.93
C ILE A 46 10.99 -9.71 -3.17
N VAL A 47 10.18 -10.01 -2.16
CA VAL A 47 8.74 -9.70 -2.14
C VAL A 47 8.52 -8.38 -1.42
N ILE A 48 7.70 -7.51 -1.99
CA ILE A 48 7.29 -6.25 -1.41
C ILE A 48 5.78 -6.31 -1.19
N GLY A 49 5.36 -6.22 0.07
CA GLY A 49 3.96 -6.26 0.44
C GLY A 49 3.70 -5.45 1.69
N ARG A 50 2.49 -5.62 2.24
CA ARG A 50 2.03 -4.94 3.45
C ARG A 50 0.94 -5.78 4.12
N ASP A 51 0.59 -5.39 5.34
CA ASP A 51 -0.68 -5.80 5.93
C ASP A 51 -1.86 -5.22 5.12
N HIS A 52 -3.05 -5.79 5.33
CA HIS A 52 -4.30 -5.25 4.82
C HIS A 52 -4.73 -3.96 5.54
N LEU A 53 -4.17 -3.68 6.72
CA LEU A 53 -4.22 -2.37 7.37
C LEU A 53 -3.31 -1.39 6.62
N ASP A 54 -3.89 -0.61 5.72
CA ASP A 54 -3.21 0.50 5.06
C ASP A 54 -4.22 1.56 4.60
N THR A 55 -3.70 2.76 4.31
CA THR A 55 -4.45 3.99 4.03
C THR A 55 -5.58 3.87 3.00
N GLY A 56 -5.50 2.95 2.03
CA GLY A 56 -6.51 2.77 0.99
C GLY A 56 -7.17 1.41 0.95
N SER A 57 -6.81 0.49 1.84
CA SER A 57 -7.05 -0.93 1.64
C SER A 57 -8.01 -1.56 2.65
N VAL A 58 -8.70 -0.78 3.46
CA VAL A 58 -9.60 -1.30 4.49
C VAL A 58 -10.77 -0.36 4.75
N ALA A 59 -11.95 -0.95 4.94
CA ALA A 59 -13.11 -0.34 5.57
C ALA A 59 -13.44 -1.15 6.83
N SER A 60 -13.43 -0.49 7.99
CA SER A 60 -13.49 -1.09 9.31
C SER A 60 -13.94 -0.03 10.34
N PRO A 61 -15.26 0.17 10.52
CA PRO A 61 -15.81 1.28 11.31
C PRO A 61 -15.45 1.29 12.81
N ASN A 62 -14.92 0.17 13.33
CA ASN A 62 -14.50 0.04 14.73
C ASN A 62 -12.97 0.06 14.88
N ARG A 63 -12.22 0.40 13.82
CA ARG A 63 -10.75 0.54 13.82
C ARG A 63 -10.30 1.57 12.78
N GLU A 64 -9.97 1.13 11.56
CA GLU A 64 -9.20 1.94 10.60
C GLU A 64 -9.99 3.07 9.97
N THR A 65 -11.32 2.94 9.95
CA THR A 65 -12.23 3.94 9.39
C THR A 65 -13.22 4.44 10.43
N GLU A 66 -12.90 4.27 11.72
CA GLU A 66 -13.69 4.82 12.81
C GLU A 66 -13.61 6.35 12.84
N GLY A 67 -14.76 7.02 12.84
CA GLY A 67 -14.86 8.48 12.96
C GLY A 67 -14.29 9.22 11.76
N MET A 68 -14.54 8.73 10.54
CA MET A 68 -14.17 9.47 9.34
C MET A 68 -14.82 10.86 9.36
N ARG A 69 -14.08 11.88 8.94
CA ARG A 69 -14.50 13.30 9.02
C ARG A 69 -15.88 13.57 8.40
N ASP A 70 -16.22 12.84 7.35
CA ASP A 70 -17.46 12.95 6.58
C ASP A 70 -18.49 11.86 6.91
N GLY A 71 -18.22 10.99 7.90
CA GLY A 71 -19.08 9.89 8.31
C GLY A 71 -19.10 8.69 7.34
N THR A 72 -18.12 8.58 6.44
CA THR A 72 -18.02 7.46 5.48
C THR A 72 -17.39 6.17 6.04
N ASP A 73 -17.46 6.00 7.36
CA ASP A 73 -16.84 4.91 8.12
C ASP A 73 -17.09 3.52 7.50
N ALA A 74 -18.33 3.24 7.09
CA ALA A 74 -18.77 1.94 6.60
C ALA A 74 -18.68 1.76 5.07
N VAL A 75 -18.20 2.76 4.33
CA VAL A 75 -18.09 2.66 2.86
C VAL A 75 -16.97 1.70 2.47
N SER A 76 -17.33 0.54 1.94
CA SER A 76 -16.39 -0.54 1.58
C SER A 76 -16.01 -0.59 0.10
N ASP A 77 -16.43 0.38 -0.72
CA ASP A 77 -16.01 0.46 -2.12
C ASP A 77 -14.49 0.60 -2.26
N TRP A 78 -13.86 1.35 -1.35
CA TRP A 78 -12.43 1.66 -1.38
C TRP A 78 -11.49 0.43 -1.33
N PRO A 79 -11.61 -0.51 -0.36
CA PRO A 79 -10.80 -1.73 -0.39
C PRO A 79 -11.06 -2.59 -1.63
N LEU A 80 -12.29 -2.63 -2.15
CA LEU A 80 -12.60 -3.36 -3.39
C LEU A 80 -11.87 -2.73 -4.59
N LEU A 81 -11.95 -1.40 -4.72
CA LEU A 81 -11.23 -0.65 -5.75
C LEU A 81 -9.71 -0.78 -5.59
N ASN A 82 -9.18 -0.80 -4.37
CA ASN A 82 -7.76 -1.03 -4.11
C ASN A 82 -7.29 -2.38 -4.68
N ALA A 83 -8.05 -3.46 -4.45
CA ALA A 83 -7.73 -4.77 -5.02
C ALA A 83 -7.82 -4.77 -6.56
N LEU A 84 -8.89 -4.21 -7.13
CA LEU A 84 -9.07 -4.12 -8.58
C LEU A 84 -7.93 -3.32 -9.23
N LEU A 85 -7.55 -2.18 -8.64
CA LEU A 85 -6.49 -1.31 -9.14
C LEU A 85 -5.11 -1.95 -9.02
N ASN A 86 -4.82 -2.65 -7.92
CA ASN A 86 -3.58 -3.42 -7.78
C ASN A 86 -3.50 -4.58 -8.79
N THR A 87 -4.63 -5.24 -9.07
CA THR A 87 -4.74 -6.28 -10.10
C THR A 87 -4.44 -5.69 -11.48
N ALA A 88 -5.09 -4.59 -11.85
CA ALA A 88 -4.86 -3.89 -13.11
C ALA A 88 -3.43 -3.32 -13.23
N GLY A 89 -2.83 -2.88 -12.11
CA GLY A 89 -1.46 -2.34 -12.07
C GLY A 89 -0.38 -3.40 -12.34
N GLY A 90 -0.69 -4.66 -12.02
CA GLY A 90 0.21 -5.80 -12.16
C GLY A 90 0.91 -6.21 -10.87
N ALA A 91 0.22 -6.18 -9.73
CA ALA A 91 0.70 -6.84 -8.52
C ALA A 91 0.92 -8.35 -8.80
N SER A 92 1.86 -8.98 -8.10
CA SER A 92 2.14 -10.40 -8.28
C SER A 92 1.03 -11.27 -7.71
N TRP A 93 0.42 -10.86 -6.60
CA TRP A 93 -0.86 -11.38 -6.14
C TRP A 93 -1.64 -10.32 -5.37
N VAL A 94 -2.96 -10.48 -5.39
CA VAL A 94 -3.93 -9.60 -4.74
C VAL A 94 -4.92 -10.48 -3.98
N SER A 95 -5.37 -10.00 -2.82
CA SER A 95 -6.36 -10.67 -1.99
C SER A 95 -7.45 -9.71 -1.56
N LEU A 96 -8.69 -10.22 -1.45
CA LEU A 96 -9.82 -9.53 -0.86
C LEU A 96 -10.39 -10.40 0.25
N HIS A 97 -10.35 -9.89 1.48
CA HIS A 97 -10.74 -10.63 2.68
C HIS A 97 -11.82 -9.87 3.46
N HIS A 98 -12.47 -10.61 4.35
CA HIS A 98 -13.51 -10.13 5.23
C HIS A 98 -13.20 -10.47 6.70
N GLY A 99 -13.47 -9.52 7.60
CA GLY A 99 -13.47 -9.73 9.05
C GLY A 99 -12.10 -9.86 9.71
N GLY A 100 -11.01 -9.53 9.02
CA GLY A 100 -9.68 -9.47 9.63
C GLY A 100 -9.63 -8.42 10.73
N GLY A 101 -8.95 -8.75 11.83
CA GLY A 101 -8.79 -7.89 13.00
C GLY A 101 -10.02 -7.81 13.92
N VAL A 102 -11.20 -7.55 13.34
CA VAL A 102 -12.44 -7.20 14.10
C VAL A 102 -13.54 -8.27 14.03
N GLY A 103 -13.31 -9.37 13.32
CA GLY A 103 -14.27 -10.46 13.21
C GLY A 103 -15.32 -10.28 12.12
N MET A 104 -16.12 -11.33 11.93
CA MET A 104 -17.15 -11.39 10.87
C MET A 104 -18.13 -10.21 10.97
N GLY A 105 -18.46 -9.62 9.84
CA GLY A 105 -19.40 -8.50 9.70
C GLY A 105 -18.76 -7.11 9.83
N TYR A 106 -17.53 -6.98 10.34
CA TYR A 106 -17.00 -5.68 10.78
C TYR A 106 -15.90 -5.07 9.90
N SER A 107 -15.34 -5.81 8.94
CA SER A 107 -14.34 -5.24 8.02
C SER A 107 -14.32 -5.90 6.64
N GLN A 108 -13.95 -5.10 5.64
CA GLN A 108 -13.59 -5.56 4.29
C GLN A 108 -12.26 -4.93 3.91
N HIS A 109 -11.31 -5.74 3.41
CA HIS A 109 -9.96 -5.24 3.19
C HIS A 109 -9.19 -5.99 2.11
N ALA A 110 -8.24 -5.29 1.48
CA ALA A 110 -7.44 -5.76 0.36
C ALA A 110 -5.95 -5.87 0.71
N GLY A 111 -5.33 -6.93 0.23
CA GLY A 111 -3.90 -7.18 0.32
C GLY A 111 -3.30 -7.15 -1.07
N MET A 112 -2.05 -6.72 -1.15
CA MET A 112 -1.27 -6.76 -2.38
C MET A 112 0.17 -7.13 -2.05
N VAL A 113 0.79 -7.86 -2.96
CA VAL A 113 2.23 -8.10 -2.94
C VAL A 113 2.75 -8.09 -4.37
N ILE A 114 3.97 -7.59 -4.54
CA ILE A 114 4.66 -7.53 -5.81
C ILE A 114 6.11 -8.00 -5.66
N VAL A 115 6.57 -8.81 -6.62
CA VAL A 115 7.93 -9.34 -6.66
C VAL A 115 8.83 -8.36 -7.41
N ALA A 116 9.96 -8.02 -6.79
CA ALA A 116 11.10 -7.36 -7.42
C ALA A 116 12.15 -8.42 -7.78
N ASP A 117 12.16 -8.83 -9.06
CA ASP A 117 13.00 -9.92 -9.58
C ASP A 117 14.20 -9.43 -10.42
N GLY A 118 14.41 -8.11 -10.50
CA GLY A 118 15.47 -7.50 -11.29
C GLY A 118 15.12 -7.28 -12.77
N SER A 119 13.97 -7.77 -13.24
CA SER A 119 13.54 -7.59 -14.61
C SER A 119 13.02 -6.17 -14.89
N GLU A 120 13.14 -5.72 -16.14
CA GLU A 120 12.50 -4.47 -16.59
C GLU A 120 10.98 -4.55 -16.52
N ALA A 121 10.42 -5.75 -16.70
CA ALA A 121 8.99 -5.98 -16.58
C ALA A 121 8.50 -5.74 -15.14
N ALA A 122 9.27 -6.20 -14.14
CA ALA A 122 9.00 -5.92 -12.73
C ALA A 122 9.14 -4.42 -12.42
N ALA A 123 10.18 -3.74 -12.92
CA ALA A 123 10.34 -2.30 -12.74
C ALA A 123 9.10 -1.50 -13.20
N LYS A 124 8.55 -1.83 -14.39
CA LYS A 124 7.32 -1.19 -14.91
C LYS A 124 6.10 -1.46 -14.01
N ARG A 125 5.96 -2.67 -13.47
CA ARG A 125 4.85 -3.02 -12.56
C ARG A 125 5.01 -2.32 -11.21
N LEU A 126 6.21 -2.34 -10.62
CA LEU A 126 6.55 -1.67 -9.35
C LEU A 126 6.24 -0.18 -9.40
N ALA A 127 6.65 0.51 -10.47
CA ALA A 127 6.42 1.94 -10.65
C ALA A 127 4.92 2.31 -10.67
N ARG A 128 4.05 1.43 -11.19
CA ARG A 128 2.59 1.67 -11.19
C ARG A 128 1.94 1.23 -9.90
N VAL A 129 2.19 -0.01 -9.49
CA VAL A 129 1.51 -0.67 -8.38
C VAL A 129 1.80 0.04 -7.05
N LEU A 130 3.06 0.37 -6.76
CA LEU A 130 3.43 1.00 -5.50
C LEU A 130 2.98 2.47 -5.40
N VAL A 131 2.72 3.11 -6.55
CA VAL A 131 2.06 4.44 -6.62
C VAL A 131 0.56 4.29 -6.45
N ASN A 132 -0.08 3.41 -7.22
CA ASN A 132 -1.53 3.23 -7.22
C ASN A 132 -2.06 2.75 -5.87
N ASP A 133 -1.35 1.82 -5.22
CA ASP A 133 -1.75 1.27 -3.93
C ASP A 133 -1.81 2.36 -2.84
N SER A 134 -0.71 3.06 -2.61
CA SER A 134 -0.65 4.16 -1.64
C SER A 134 -1.46 5.39 -2.09
N GLY A 135 -1.52 5.64 -3.39
CA GLY A 135 -2.31 6.70 -4.01
C GLY A 135 -3.81 6.53 -3.80
N SER A 136 -4.31 5.29 -3.79
CA SER A 136 -5.72 5.01 -3.48
C SER A 136 -6.10 5.40 -2.05
N GLY A 137 -5.16 5.30 -1.11
CA GLY A 137 -5.36 5.77 0.27
C GLY A 137 -5.39 7.28 0.39
N VAL A 138 -4.52 7.97 -0.35
CA VAL A 138 -4.55 9.43 -0.46
C VAL A 138 -5.85 9.90 -1.11
N MET A 139 -6.29 9.24 -2.19
CA MET A 139 -7.58 9.48 -2.84
C MET A 139 -8.74 9.36 -1.84
N ARG A 140 -8.85 8.23 -1.14
CA ARG A 140 -9.92 7.98 -0.15
C ARG A 140 -10.01 9.05 0.93
N HIS A 141 -8.87 9.43 1.51
CA HIS A 141 -8.85 10.43 2.58
C HIS A 141 -9.02 11.85 2.06
N ALA A 142 -8.62 12.14 0.82
CA ALA A 142 -8.89 13.42 0.18
C ALA A 142 -10.40 13.58 -0.11
N ASP A 143 -11.05 12.51 -0.57
CA ASP A 143 -12.50 12.44 -0.77
C ASP A 143 -13.26 12.72 0.54
N ALA A 144 -12.82 12.11 1.64
CA ALA A 144 -13.36 12.37 2.98
C ALA A 144 -13.02 13.76 3.57
N GLY A 145 -12.39 14.65 2.79
CA GLY A 145 -12.16 16.04 3.18
C GLY A 145 -10.98 16.27 4.13
N TYR A 146 -10.02 15.34 4.22
CA TYR A 146 -8.80 15.57 5.00
C TYR A 146 -7.80 16.45 4.23
N GLU A 147 -7.53 17.65 4.74
CA GLU A 147 -6.67 18.66 4.09
C GLU A 147 -5.26 18.13 3.82
N GLN A 148 -4.71 17.33 4.74
CA GLN A 148 -3.40 16.71 4.56
C GLN A 148 -3.37 15.74 3.38
N ALA A 149 -4.45 14.99 3.15
CA ALA A 149 -4.57 14.08 2.01
C ALA A 149 -4.72 14.85 0.70
N ILE A 150 -5.54 15.92 0.69
CA ILE A 150 -5.66 16.83 -0.47
C ILE A 150 -4.30 17.45 -0.81
N ALA A 151 -3.55 17.94 0.19
CA ALA A 151 -2.22 18.49 0.00
C ALA A 151 -1.23 17.43 -0.52
N CYS A 152 -1.31 16.19 -0.04
CA CYS A 152 -0.49 15.07 -0.51
C CYS A 152 -0.80 14.72 -1.98
N ALA A 153 -2.09 14.70 -2.36
CA ALA A 153 -2.54 14.47 -3.73
C ALA A 153 -1.97 15.53 -4.68
N LYS A 154 -2.05 16.81 -4.32
CA LYS A 154 -1.47 17.92 -5.10
C LYS A 154 0.04 17.80 -5.23
N ARG A 155 0.75 17.50 -4.13
CA ARG A 155 2.22 17.36 -4.13
C ARG A 155 2.71 16.23 -5.02
N ASN A 156 1.94 15.15 -5.13
CA ASN A 156 2.25 13.97 -5.93
C ASN A 156 1.55 13.94 -7.30
N ASN A 157 0.88 15.04 -7.69
CA ASN A 157 0.16 15.17 -8.96
C ASN A 157 -0.84 14.04 -9.21
N LEU A 158 -1.58 13.61 -8.17
CA LEU A 158 -2.65 12.62 -8.36
C LEU A 158 -3.79 13.23 -9.16
N ASN A 159 -4.27 12.50 -10.16
CA ASN A 159 -5.47 12.87 -10.90
C ASN A 159 -6.72 12.46 -10.12
N LEU A 160 -7.27 13.39 -9.33
CA LEU A 160 -8.50 13.21 -8.57
C LEU A 160 -9.62 14.06 -9.21
N PRO A 161 -10.50 13.48 -10.05
CA PRO A 161 -11.36 14.26 -10.96
C PRO A 161 -12.27 15.29 -10.28
N MET A 162 -12.70 15.01 -9.04
CA MET A 162 -13.61 15.88 -8.28
C MET A 162 -12.89 16.85 -7.34
N ILE A 163 -11.57 16.73 -7.18
CA ILE A 163 -10.76 17.52 -6.25
C ILE A 163 -9.86 18.45 -7.06
N LYS A 164 -10.13 19.75 -6.99
CA LYS A 164 -9.37 20.81 -7.67
C LYS A 164 -8.22 21.33 -6.82
#